data_AF-A0A2M8Q6Y3-F1
#
_entry.id   AF-A0A2M8Q6Y3-F1
#
_cell.length_a   1.000
_cell.length_b   1.000
_cell.length_c   1.000
_cell.angle_alpha   90.00
_cell.angle_beta   90.00
_cell.angle_gamma   90.00
#
_symmetry.space_group_name_H-M   'P 1'
#
loop_
_entity.id
_entity.type
_entity.pdbx_description
1 polymer ?
#
loop_
_entity_poly.entity_id
_entity_poly.type
_entity_poly.pdbx_seq_one_letter_code
_entity_poly.pdbx_strand_id
1 'polypeptide(L)' 'MTQRRAASHLLAFLPQLDPQALAETLVAFANSDGGTIVLGYDERGRPFGSTTPEDIEAVLRQAATLTSPPVRATLED' A
#
# COMPACT_ATOMS: atom_id res chain seq x y z
N MET A 1 28.99 -0.83 -10.79
CA MET A 1 27.84 0.10 -10.84
C MET A 1 27.02 -0.11 -9.58
N THR A 2 27.38 0.57 -8.49
CA THR A 2 26.63 0.49 -7.24
C THR A 2 25.47 1.47 -7.35
N GLN A 3 24.31 0.97 -7.78
CA GLN A 3 23.09 1.76 -7.73
C GLN A 3 22.76 1.96 -6.26
N ARG A 4 23.25 3.09 -5.74
CA ARG A 4 22.77 3.69 -4.50
C ARG A 4 21.27 3.87 -4.71
N ARG A 5 20.46 2.95 -4.18
CA ARG A 5 19.00 3.09 -4.16
C ARG A 5 18.74 4.43 -3.48
N ALA A 6 18.50 5.46 -4.28
CA ALA A 6 18.04 6.73 -3.78
C ALA A 6 16.83 6.41 -2.91
N ALA A 7 16.78 7.00 -1.71
CA ALA A 7 15.71 6.79 -0.75
C ALA A 7 14.37 6.67 -1.49
N SER A 8 13.78 5.49 -1.41
CA SER A 8 12.64 5.06 -2.21
C SER A 8 11.42 5.88 -1.82
N HIS A 9 11.16 6.99 -2.50
CA HIS A 9 9.90 7.74 -2.35
C HIS A 9 8.66 6.96 -2.87
N LEU A 10 8.87 5.73 -3.35
CA LEU A 10 7.86 4.85 -3.97
C LEU A 10 7.49 3.65 -3.07
N LEU A 11 7.77 3.68 -1.76
CA LEU A 11 7.45 2.58 -0.85
C LEU A 11 6.78 3.10 0.43
N ALA A 12 5.60 2.58 0.74
CA ALA A 12 4.87 2.84 1.99
C ALA A 12 4.58 1.52 2.72
N PHE A 13 4.60 1.55 4.05
CA PHE A 13 4.23 0.41 4.91
C PHE A 13 2.97 0.76 5.69
N LEU A 14 1.95 -0.08 5.59
CA LEU A 14 0.74 -0.03 6.41
C LEU A 14 0.63 -1.34 7.19
N PRO A 15 1.16 -1.39 8.43
CA PRO A 15 1.10 -2.60 9.24
C PRO A 15 -0.35 -3.01 9.55
N GLN A 16 -1.23 -2.04 9.79
CA GLN A 16 -2.64 -2.28 10.02
C GLN A 16 -3.42 -2.13 8.71
N LEU A 17 -4.36 -3.04 8.45
CA LEU A 17 -5.27 -2.98 7.30
C LEU A 17 -6.38 -1.95 7.55
N ASP A 18 -6.02 -0.67 7.38
CA ASP A 18 -6.94 0.46 7.50
C ASP A 18 -7.35 0.97 6.11
N PRO A 19 -8.65 0.87 5.72
CA PRO A 19 -9.11 1.32 4.42
C PRO A 19 -8.88 2.80 4.14
N GLN A 20 -8.98 3.65 5.17
CA GLN A 20 -8.80 5.10 5.03
C GLN A 20 -7.34 5.43 4.78
N ALA A 21 -6.43 4.86 5.58
CA ALA A 21 -4.99 5.05 5.40
C ALA A 21 -4.52 4.52 4.03
N LEU A 22 -5.08 3.39 3.59
CA LEU A 22 -4.80 2.85 2.26
C LEU A 22 -5.32 3.78 1.15
N ALA A 23 -6.55 4.30 1.26
CA ALA A 23 -7.11 5.22 0.27
C ALA A 23 -6.28 6.50 0.13
N GLU A 24 -5.87 7.10 1.26
CA GLU A 24 -5.01 8.29 1.27
C GLU A 24 -3.66 8.03 0.61
N THR A 25 -3.05 6.89 0.90
CA THR A 25 -1.76 6.49 0.31
C THR A 25 -1.90 6.22 -1.19
N LEU A 26 -2.98 5.54 -1.61
CA LEU A 26 -3.29 5.30 -3.02
C LEU A 26 -3.42 6.62 -3.80
N VAL A 27 -4.14 7.61 -3.25
CA VAL A 27 -4.29 8.93 -3.87
C VAL A 27 -2.95 9.66 -3.92
N ALA A 28 -2.16 9.61 -2.85
CA ALA A 28 -0.83 10.22 -2.82
C ALA A 28 0.10 9.65 -3.92
N PHE A 29 0.08 8.33 -4.10
CA PHE A 29 0.87 7.66 -5.14
C PHE A 29 0.31 7.89 -6.54
N ALA A 30 -1.01 7.88 -6.73
CA ALA A 30 -1.64 8.19 -8.01
C ALA A 30 -1.36 9.62 -8.51
N ASN A 31 -1.17 10.57 -7.58
CA ASN A 31 -0.80 11.95 -7.89
C ASN A 31 0.71 12.14 -8.12
N SER A 32 1.51 11.11 -7.88
CA SER A 32 2.98 11.13 -8.01
C SER A 32 3.41 10.13 -9.10
N ASP A 33 4.67 9.68 -9.07
CA ASP A 33 5.19 8.64 -9.98
C ASP A 33 4.69 7.20 -9.66
N GLY A 34 3.61 7.05 -8.91
CA GLY A 34 3.13 5.77 -8.39
C GLY A 34 3.88 5.29 -7.14
N GLY A 35 3.75 4.00 -6.82
CA GLY A 35 4.49 3.39 -5.70
C GLY A 35 3.97 2.01 -5.30
N THR A 36 4.68 1.39 -4.36
CA THR A 36 4.38 0.10 -3.75
C THR A 36 3.94 0.32 -2.31
N ILE A 37 2.83 -0.31 -1.92
CA ILE A 37 2.34 -0.29 -0.55
C ILE A 37 2.47 -1.70 0.01
N VAL A 38 3.21 -1.86 1.09
CA VAL A 38 3.35 -3.12 1.82
C VAL A 38 2.31 -3.13 2.93
N LEU A 39 1.41 -4.12 2.89
CA LEU A 39 0.32 -4.29 3.85
C LEU A 39 0.67 -5.38 4.85
N GLY A 40 0.32 -5.19 6.12
CA GLY A 40 0.50 -6.22 7.15
C GLY A 40 1.93 -6.36 7.69
N TYR A 41 2.86 -5.50 7.27
CA TYR A 41 4.24 -5.48 7.75
C TYR A 41 4.69 -4.08 8.15
N ASP A 42 5.55 -4.00 9.16
CA ASP A 42 6.31 -2.78 9.45
C ASP A 42 7.54 -2.61 8.53
N GLU A 43 8.18 -1.45 8.61
CA GLU A 43 9.39 -1.11 7.87
C GLU A 43 10.59 -2.03 8.15
N ARG A 44 10.52 -2.85 9.20
CA ARG A 44 11.55 -3.84 9.58
C ARG A 44 11.19 -5.24 9.07
N GLY A 45 10.10 -5.39 8.33
CA GLY A 45 9.59 -6.66 7.83
C GLY A 45 8.93 -7.52 8.90
N ARG A 46 8.46 -6.93 10.01
CA ARG A 46 7.74 -7.66 11.05
C ARG A 46 6.26 -7.71 10.72
N PRO A 47 5.64 -8.91 10.70
CA PRO A 47 4.22 -9.03 10.43
C PRO A 47 3.40 -8.43 11.59
N PHE A 48 2.29 -7.80 11.24
CA PHE A 48 1.29 -7.29 12.17
C PHE A 48 0.07 -8.21 12.15
N GLY A 49 -0.07 -9.01 13.22
CA GLY A 49 -1.15 -9.99 13.34
C GLY A 49 -1.14 -11.07 12.25
N SER A 50 -2.30 -11.70 12.03
CA SER A 50 -2.53 -12.64 10.94
C SER A 50 -3.25 -11.93 9.81
N THR A 51 -2.49 -11.44 8.82
CA THR A 51 -3.05 -10.86 7.58
C THR A 51 -3.16 -11.97 6.53
N THR A 52 -4.36 -12.21 5.99
CA THR A 52 -4.56 -13.14 4.87
C THR A 52 -4.70 -12.40 3.53
N PRO A 53 -4.51 -13.08 2.39
CA PRO A 53 -4.78 -12.49 1.07
C PRO A 53 -6.22 -11.96 0.94
N GLU A 54 -7.20 -12.66 1.52
CA GLU A 54 -8.61 -12.23 1.50
C GLU A 54 -8.82 -10.92 2.27
N ASP A 55 -8.12 -10.72 3.38
CA ASP A 55 -8.15 -9.48 4.15
C ASP A 55 -7.57 -8.31 3.32
N ILE A 56 -6.47 -8.57 2.59
CA ILE A 56 -5.82 -7.60 1.70
C ILE A 56 -6.78 -7.18 0.57
N GLU A 57 -7.44 -8.15 -0.07
CA GLU A 57 -8.43 -7.83 -1.10
C GLU A 57 -9.63 -7.05 -0.54
N ALA A 58 -10.10 -7.41 0.65
CA ALA A 58 -11.23 -6.75 1.30
C ALA A 58 -10.90 -5.28 1.62
N VAL A 59 -9.75 -5.00 2.22
CA VAL A 59 -9.32 -3.63 2.54
C VAL A 59 -9.09 -2.81 1.26
N LEU A 60 -8.53 -3.42 0.20
CA LEU A 60 -8.32 -2.74 -1.07
C LEU A 60 -9.66 -2.34 -1.72
N ARG A 61 -10.65 -3.25 -1.72
CA ARG A 61 -12.00 -2.94 -2.22
C ARG A 61 -12.64 -1.81 -1.42
N GLN A 62 -12.50 -1.81 -0.09
CA GLN A 62 -13.02 -0.74 0.75
C GLN A 62 -12.32 0.60 0.46
N ALA A 63 -10.99 0.62 0.40
CA ALA A 63 -10.21 1.80 0.08
C ALA A 63 -10.59 2.40 -1.29
N ALA A 64 -10.82 1.56 -2.30
CA ALA A 64 -11.26 2.02 -3.61
C ALA A 64 -12.59 2.81 -3.56
N THR A 65 -13.53 2.41 -2.69
CA THR A 65 -14.80 3.15 -2.50
C THR A 65 -14.64 4.52 -1.85
N LEU A 66 -13.51 4.76 -1.18
CA LEU A 66 -13.18 6.04 -0.54
C LEU A 66 -12.46 7.01 -1.48
N THR A 67 -12.16 6.59 -2.72
CA THR A 67 -11.46 7.40 -3.72
C THR A 67 -12.40 7.82 -4.85
N SER A 68 -12.28 9.07 -5.33
CA SER A 68 -13.05 9.59 -6.46
C SER A 68 -12.17 10.50 -7.33
N PRO A 69 -11.85 10.12 -8.60
CA PRO A 69 -12.21 8.85 -9.26
C PRO A 69 -11.55 7.63 -8.61
N PRO A 70 -12.04 6.39 -8.87
CA PRO A 70 -11.46 5.18 -8.29
C PRO A 70 -10.00 5.01 -8.73
N VAL A 71 -9.09 4.85 -7.75
CA VAL A 71 -7.67 4.57 -8.00
C VAL A 71 -7.46 3.08 -8.29
N ARG A 72 -6.64 2.77 -9.31
CA ARG A 72 -6.27 1.40 -9.65
C ARG A 72 -4.98 1.00 -8.95
N ALA A 73 -4.95 -0.22 -8.41
CA ALA A 73 -3.75 -0.87 -7.88
C ALA A 73 -3.71 -2.33 -8.36
N THR A 74 -2.52 -2.91 -8.38
CA THR A 74 -2.29 -4.33 -8.68
C THR A 74 -1.76 -5.01 -7.43
N LEU A 75 -2.25 -6.22 -7.16
CA LEU A 75 -1.75 -7.06 -6.07
C LEU A 75 -0.63 -7.95 -6.62
N GLU A 76 0.48 -8.03 -5.90
CA GLU A 76 1.60 -8.93 -6.18
C GLU A 76 1.76 -9.90 -4.99
N ASP A 77 2.09 -11.17 -5.28
CA ASP A 77 2.28 -12.27 -4.32
C ASP A 77 3.71 -12.34 -3.77
#